data_AF-A0A815XGP8-F1
#
_entry.id   AF-A0A815XGP8-F1
#
_cell.length_a   1.000
_cell.length_b   1.000
_cell.length_c   1.000
_cell.angle_alpha   90.00
_cell.angle_beta   90.00
_cell.angle_gamma   90.00
#
_symmetry.space_group_name_H-M   'P 1'
#
loop_
_entity.id
_entity.type
_entity.pdbx_description
1 polymer ?
#
loop_
_entity_poly.entity_id
_entity_poly.type
_entity_poly.pdbx_seq_one_letter_code
_entity_poly.pdbx_strand_id
1 'polypeptide(L)'
;IYTELDLTVADIRNDDSEARKKAYTANIVYGDIARFQRDHLLHTFYKKMIKGDRTQTAVIVDEVDNMLLDNGNNMLYLSHSIPGMDLLDSLLIFIQQQIHSPIYTGDKSNLELMQQQFDNSTIKKKVLADVFGQFSIEDLRHIFNSIKSDTEIELINKKLIEKGVIDADGYLKIHRHDQLASIDEALSNIGPVFIKRIKACFSIILSRARSIELPVYLRNFVQLHLDELIENCKHALFLETGTGYVVDV
;
A
#
# COMPACT_ATOMS: atom_id res chain seq x y z
N ILE A 1 -32.99 24.96 -36.06
CA ILE A 1 -32.41 23.81 -36.79
C ILE A 1 -32.63 22.49 -36.05
N TYR A 2 -31.88 22.12 -35.00
CA TYR A 2 -32.06 20.79 -34.37
C TYR A 2 -33.47 20.56 -33.79
N THR A 3 -34.02 21.55 -33.09
CA THR A 3 -35.39 21.49 -32.56
C THR A 3 -36.46 21.43 -33.66
N GLU A 4 -36.18 21.99 -34.84
CA GLU A 4 -37.09 21.92 -36.00
C GLU A 4 -37.08 20.54 -36.66
N LEU A 5 -36.08 19.70 -36.32
CA LEU A 5 -35.93 18.32 -36.76
C LEU A 5 -36.29 17.31 -35.64
N ASP A 6 -36.97 17.78 -34.58
CA ASP A 6 -37.33 16.98 -33.41
C ASP A 6 -36.13 16.30 -32.71
N LEU A 7 -34.93 16.90 -32.80
CA LEU A 7 -33.72 16.41 -32.14
C LEU A 7 -33.45 17.15 -30.83
N THR A 8 -33.13 16.38 -29.80
CA THR A 8 -32.70 16.91 -28.51
C THR A 8 -31.20 17.19 -28.50
N VAL A 9 -30.82 18.35 -27.96
CA VAL A 9 -29.44 18.79 -27.85
C VAL A 9 -29.14 19.09 -26.39
N ALA A 10 -27.98 18.63 -25.91
CA ALA A 10 -27.50 18.94 -24.57
C ALA A 10 -26.01 19.28 -24.57
N ASP A 11 -25.56 19.81 -23.44
CA ASP A 11 -24.19 20.28 -23.24
C ASP A 11 -23.65 19.73 -21.91
N ILE A 12 -22.43 19.19 -21.95
CA ILE A 12 -21.76 18.56 -20.80
C ILE A 12 -20.77 19.49 -20.08
N ARG A 13 -20.76 20.79 -20.40
CA ARG A 13 -19.90 21.77 -19.71
C ARG A 13 -20.19 21.94 -18.22
N ASN A 14 -21.35 21.46 -17.76
CA ASN A 14 -21.71 21.46 -16.35
C ASN A 14 -20.86 20.46 -15.52
N ASP A 15 -20.33 20.91 -14.38
CA ASP A 15 -19.54 20.07 -13.49
C ASP A 15 -20.37 19.17 -12.57
N ASP A 16 -21.69 19.37 -12.50
CA ASP A 16 -22.59 18.43 -11.83
C ASP A 16 -22.72 17.10 -12.59
N SER A 17 -22.48 16.00 -11.87
CA SER A 17 -22.51 14.64 -12.41
C SER A 17 -23.90 14.24 -12.88
N GLU A 18 -24.95 14.63 -12.16
CA GLU A 18 -26.32 14.25 -12.52
C GLU A 18 -26.82 15.03 -13.74
N ALA A 19 -26.50 16.32 -13.82
CA ALA A 19 -26.73 17.13 -15.01
C ALA A 19 -26.05 16.52 -16.26
N ARG A 20 -24.80 16.04 -16.14
CA ARG A 20 -24.09 15.40 -17.26
C ARG A 20 -24.72 14.07 -17.67
N LYS A 21 -25.11 13.23 -16.71
CA LYS A 21 -25.86 11.99 -17.01
C LYS A 21 -27.12 12.28 -17.81
N LYS A 22 -27.87 13.30 -17.41
CA LYS A 22 -29.06 13.76 -18.15
C LYS A 22 -28.70 14.32 -19.53
N ALA A 23 -27.59 15.03 -19.67
CA ALA A 23 -27.14 15.54 -20.97
C ALA A 23 -26.85 14.40 -21.95
N TYR A 24 -26.26 13.29 -21.49
CA TYR A 24 -25.98 12.14 -22.35
C TYR A 24 -27.22 11.40 -22.89
N THR A 25 -28.43 11.67 -22.35
CA THR A 25 -29.68 11.12 -22.89
C THR A 25 -30.18 11.87 -24.13
N ALA A 26 -29.61 13.04 -24.45
CA ALA A 26 -29.99 13.79 -25.64
C ALA A 26 -29.47 13.12 -26.92
N ASN A 27 -30.07 13.42 -28.07
CA ASN A 27 -29.63 12.87 -29.35
C ASN A 27 -28.22 13.38 -29.70
N ILE A 28 -28.01 14.69 -29.54
CA ILE A 28 -26.74 15.38 -29.82
C ILE A 28 -26.19 15.96 -28.53
N VAL A 29 -24.90 15.73 -28.28
CA VAL A 29 -24.22 16.20 -27.07
C VAL A 29 -23.02 17.03 -27.48
N TYR A 30 -22.98 18.28 -27.05
CA TYR A 30 -21.85 19.19 -27.22
C TYR A 30 -21.01 19.26 -25.96
N GLY A 31 -19.73 19.54 -26.13
CA GLY A 31 -18.80 19.77 -25.03
C GLY A 31 -17.35 19.77 -25.50
N ASP A 32 -16.44 20.08 -24.59
CA ASP A 32 -15.02 20.08 -24.87
C ASP A 32 -14.46 18.66 -24.83
N ILE A 33 -13.42 18.40 -25.62
CA ILE A 33 -12.77 17.08 -25.70
C ILE A 33 -12.34 16.56 -24.32
N ALA A 34 -11.76 17.43 -23.48
CA ALA A 34 -11.31 17.08 -22.13
C ALA A 34 -12.46 16.56 -21.25
N ARG A 35 -13.67 17.11 -21.40
CA ARG A 35 -14.85 16.67 -20.63
C ARG A 35 -15.37 15.32 -21.11
N PHE A 36 -15.36 15.08 -22.43
CA PHE A 36 -15.67 13.76 -22.98
C PHE A 36 -14.65 12.70 -22.55
N GLN A 37 -13.35 13.02 -22.56
CA GLN A 37 -12.30 12.15 -22.06
C GLN A 37 -12.48 11.87 -20.56
N ARG A 38 -12.72 12.90 -19.74
CA ARG A 38 -13.00 12.78 -18.29
C ARG A 38 -14.14 11.82 -18.04
N ASP A 39 -15.28 12.04 -18.69
CA ASP A 39 -16.48 11.24 -18.48
C ASP A 39 -16.33 9.82 -19.03
N HIS A 40 -15.54 9.62 -20.08
CA HIS A 40 -15.13 8.29 -20.53
C HIS A 40 -14.31 7.57 -19.46
N LEU A 41 -13.30 8.23 -18.88
CA LEU A 41 -12.49 7.64 -17.82
C LEU A 41 -13.33 7.33 -16.56
N LEU A 42 -14.23 8.23 -16.16
CA LEU A 42 -15.14 8.04 -15.02
C LEU A 42 -16.15 6.90 -15.26
N HIS A 43 -16.63 6.75 -16.50
CA HIS A 43 -17.57 5.69 -16.87
C HIS A 43 -16.86 4.33 -16.90
N THR A 44 -15.70 4.24 -17.55
CA THR A 44 -14.98 2.97 -17.78
C THR A 44 -14.23 2.48 -16.54
N PHE A 45 -13.44 3.33 -15.88
CA PHE A 45 -12.54 2.92 -14.79
C PHE A 45 -13.19 3.05 -13.41
N TYR A 46 -13.95 4.12 -13.16
CA TYR A 46 -14.60 4.36 -11.87
C TYR A 46 -16.04 3.83 -11.81
N LYS A 47 -16.56 3.25 -12.90
CA LYS A 47 -17.91 2.67 -13.00
C LYS A 47 -19.01 3.64 -12.53
N LYS A 48 -18.83 4.95 -12.71
CA LYS A 48 -19.81 5.97 -12.31
C LYS A 48 -21.01 6.08 -13.26
N MET A 49 -21.01 5.30 -14.35
CA MET A 49 -22.09 5.22 -15.34
C MET A 49 -22.50 6.59 -15.92
N ILE A 50 -21.54 7.52 -16.07
CA ILE A 50 -21.83 8.91 -16.49
C ILE A 50 -22.49 8.98 -17.87
N LYS A 51 -22.04 8.16 -18.82
CA LYS A 51 -22.59 8.09 -20.17
C LYS A 51 -23.93 7.32 -20.29
N GLY A 52 -24.44 6.76 -19.18
CA GLY A 52 -25.59 5.84 -19.22
C GLY A 52 -25.34 4.66 -20.17
N ASP A 53 -26.37 4.29 -20.94
CA ASP A 53 -26.30 3.20 -21.93
C ASP A 53 -25.85 3.67 -23.33
N ARG A 54 -25.38 4.92 -23.45
CA ARG A 54 -24.99 5.49 -24.74
C ARG A 54 -23.73 4.80 -25.28
N THR A 55 -23.89 4.06 -26.37
CA THR A 55 -22.77 3.56 -27.18
C THR A 55 -22.23 4.68 -28.08
N GLN A 56 -20.91 4.78 -28.22
CA GLN A 56 -20.28 5.81 -29.06
C GLN A 56 -20.47 5.44 -30.54
N THR A 57 -21.53 5.97 -31.16
CA THR A 57 -21.85 5.67 -32.56
C THR A 57 -21.16 6.60 -33.55
N ALA A 58 -21.02 7.89 -33.21
CA ALA A 58 -20.36 8.89 -34.05
C ALA A 58 -19.82 10.03 -33.16
N VAL A 59 -18.63 10.54 -33.51
CA VAL A 59 -18.00 11.69 -32.85
C VAL A 59 -17.54 12.65 -33.94
N ILE A 60 -17.93 13.92 -33.82
CA ILE A 60 -17.46 14.99 -34.69
C ILE A 60 -16.59 15.89 -33.81
N VAL A 61 -15.35 16.10 -34.23
CA VAL A 61 -14.38 16.92 -33.52
C VAL A 61 -14.14 18.17 -34.35
N ASP A 62 -14.36 19.32 -33.74
CA ASP A 62 -13.96 20.61 -34.29
C ASP A 62 -12.48 20.86 -33.95
N GLU A 63 -11.75 21.58 -34.81
CA GLU A 63 -10.32 21.88 -34.63
C GLU A 63 -9.43 20.65 -34.35
N VAL A 64 -9.44 19.68 -35.26
CA VAL A 64 -8.71 18.41 -35.12
C VAL A 64 -7.19 18.59 -35.06
N ASP A 65 -6.66 19.61 -35.74
CA ASP A 65 -5.25 19.98 -35.73
C ASP A 65 -4.80 20.47 -34.35
N ASN A 66 -5.60 21.32 -33.70
CA ASN A 66 -5.34 21.77 -32.33
C ASN A 66 -5.31 20.59 -31.34
N MET A 67 -6.21 19.60 -31.51
CA MET A 67 -6.25 18.42 -30.64
C MET A 67 -5.04 17.49 -30.83
N LEU A 68 -4.56 17.28 -32.06
CA LEU A 68 -3.56 16.25 -32.36
C LEU A 68 -2.14 16.80 -32.48
N LEU A 69 -1.96 18.04 -32.93
CA LEU A 69 -0.65 18.65 -33.15
C LEU A 69 -0.28 19.59 -32.01
N ASP A 70 -1.14 20.57 -31.71
CA ASP A 70 -0.80 21.62 -30.74
C ASP A 70 -0.90 21.12 -29.30
N ASN A 71 -1.99 20.40 -29.01
CA ASN A 71 -2.28 19.86 -27.68
C ASN A 71 -2.22 18.32 -27.64
N GLY A 72 -1.60 17.68 -28.64
CA GLY A 72 -1.52 16.22 -28.74
C GLY A 72 -0.77 15.55 -27.57
N ASN A 73 0.09 16.31 -26.88
CA ASN A 73 0.83 15.84 -25.71
C ASN A 73 0.14 16.15 -24.37
N ASN A 74 -1.04 16.79 -24.39
CA ASN A 74 -1.78 17.06 -23.16
C ASN A 74 -2.41 15.77 -22.63
N MET A 75 -2.05 15.40 -21.39
CA MET A 75 -2.60 14.23 -20.72
C MET A 75 -3.63 14.64 -19.67
N LEU A 76 -4.82 14.05 -19.75
CA LEU A 76 -5.85 14.22 -18.74
C LEU A 76 -5.64 13.24 -17.59
N TYR A 77 -5.37 13.76 -16.40
CA TYR A 77 -5.26 12.97 -15.17
C TYR A 77 -6.52 13.05 -14.32
N LEU A 78 -6.96 11.90 -13.80
CA LEU A 78 -7.98 11.82 -12.76
C LEU A 78 -7.30 11.61 -11.41
N SER A 79 -7.04 12.70 -10.70
CA SER A 79 -6.61 12.62 -9.30
C SER A 79 -7.81 12.41 -8.39
N HIS A 80 -7.67 11.48 -7.44
CA HIS A 80 -8.58 11.34 -6.32
C HIS A 80 -7.76 10.92 -5.10
N SER A 81 -8.19 11.33 -3.91
CA SER A 81 -7.64 10.76 -2.69
C SER A 81 -8.13 9.31 -2.58
N ILE A 82 -7.19 8.39 -2.39
CA ILE A 82 -7.50 7.02 -2.01
C ILE A 82 -7.60 7.03 -0.48
N PRO A 83 -8.80 6.85 0.11
CA PRO A 83 -8.94 6.86 1.55
C PRO A 83 -8.05 5.81 2.20
N GLY A 84 -7.29 6.21 3.22
CA GLY A 84 -6.43 5.30 3.97
C GLY A 84 -5.02 5.13 3.40
N MET A 85 -4.67 5.81 2.30
CA MET A 85 -3.27 5.84 1.82
C MET A 85 -2.35 6.53 2.84
N ASP A 86 -2.83 7.59 3.49
CA ASP A 86 -2.12 8.34 4.55
C ASP A 86 -1.74 7.45 5.75
N LEU A 87 -2.44 6.32 5.95
CA LEU A 87 -2.13 5.35 7.01
C LEU A 87 -0.83 4.57 6.73
N LEU A 88 -0.32 4.64 5.50
CA LEU A 88 0.98 4.08 5.11
C LEU A 88 2.13 5.07 5.28
N ASP A 89 1.88 6.33 5.65
CA ASP A 89 2.92 7.36 5.74
C ASP A 89 4.03 6.96 6.72
N SER A 90 3.67 6.47 7.91
CA SER A 90 4.67 6.04 8.91
C SER A 90 5.53 4.87 8.40
N LEU A 91 4.94 3.96 7.62
CA LEU A 91 5.64 2.85 6.97
C LEU A 91 6.62 3.39 5.91
N LEU A 92 6.16 4.26 5.01
CA LEU A 92 6.98 4.81 3.94
C LEU A 92 8.13 5.66 4.49
N ILE A 93 7.86 6.48 5.51
CA ILE A 93 8.89 7.25 6.24
C ILE A 93 9.92 6.31 6.87
N PHE A 94 9.48 5.22 7.51
CA PHE A 94 10.39 4.25 8.11
C PHE A 94 11.28 3.57 7.06
N ILE A 95 10.70 3.11 5.94
CA ILE A 95 11.45 2.52 4.83
C ILE A 95 12.49 3.52 4.31
N GLN A 96 12.06 4.77 4.09
CA GLN A 96 12.94 5.84 3.63
C GLN A 96 14.10 6.09 4.62
N GLN A 97 13.83 6.11 5.92
CA GLN A 97 14.90 6.24 6.93
C GLN A 97 15.89 5.07 6.89
N GLN A 98 15.44 3.84 6.61
CA GLN A 98 16.35 2.70 6.46
C GLN A 98 17.21 2.81 5.20
N ILE A 99 16.64 3.31 4.10
CA ILE A 99 17.33 3.55 2.82
C ILE A 99 18.38 4.66 2.98
N HIS A 100 18.07 5.74 3.71
CA HIS A 100 18.96 6.90 3.94
C HIS A 100 19.94 6.72 5.10
N SER A 101 19.89 5.60 5.83
CA SER A 101 20.75 5.34 6.98
C SER A 101 22.25 5.36 6.60
N PRO A 102 23.15 5.94 7.42
CA PRO A 102 24.57 6.20 7.09
C PRO A 102 25.47 4.97 6.88
N ILE A 103 24.91 3.78 6.70
CA ILE A 103 25.60 2.67 6.00
C ILE A 103 25.89 3.05 4.53
N TYR A 104 25.26 4.11 4.04
CA TYR A 104 25.53 4.74 2.77
C TYR A 104 26.78 5.64 2.78
N THR A 105 27.95 5.06 2.49
CA THR A 105 29.21 5.79 2.22
C THR A 105 29.61 5.73 0.74
N GLY A 106 28.63 5.61 -0.16
CA GLY A 106 28.84 5.57 -1.60
C GLY A 106 28.89 6.97 -2.22
N ASP A 107 29.81 7.18 -3.15
CA ASP A 107 29.81 8.34 -4.04
C ASP A 107 28.53 8.31 -4.89
N LYS A 108 27.80 9.43 -4.94
CA LYS A 108 26.52 9.56 -5.69
C LYS A 108 26.70 9.46 -7.20
N SER A 109 27.95 9.38 -7.66
CA SER A 109 28.34 9.37 -9.07
C SER A 109 28.05 8.04 -9.78
N ASN A 110 27.69 6.96 -9.08
CA ASN A 110 27.51 5.64 -9.70
C ASN A 110 26.26 4.88 -9.22
N LEU A 111 25.13 5.10 -9.90
CA LEU A 111 23.80 4.55 -9.58
C LEU A 111 23.75 3.00 -9.52
N GLU A 112 24.48 2.31 -10.40
CA GLU A 112 24.42 0.83 -10.47
C GLU A 112 25.07 0.17 -9.25
N LEU A 113 26.19 0.72 -8.76
CA LEU A 113 26.85 0.25 -7.55
C LEU A 113 26.02 0.55 -6.29
N MET A 114 25.31 1.68 -6.30
CA MET A 114 24.36 2.07 -5.25
C MET A 114 23.19 1.08 -5.13
N GLN A 115 22.55 0.72 -6.25
CA GLN A 115 21.44 -0.23 -6.24
C GLN A 115 21.82 -1.62 -5.73
N GLN A 116 23.04 -2.08 -6.02
CA GLN A 116 23.56 -3.38 -5.59
C GLN A 116 23.90 -3.44 -4.08
N GLN A 117 24.04 -2.29 -3.41
CA GLN A 117 24.41 -2.23 -1.98
C GLN A 117 23.21 -2.24 -1.03
N PHE A 118 21.99 -2.06 -1.53
CA PHE A 118 20.81 -2.12 -0.68
C PHE A 118 20.45 -3.56 -0.33
N ASP A 119 20.59 -3.91 0.94
CA ASP A 119 20.10 -5.17 1.46
C ASP A 119 18.59 -5.09 1.77
N ASN A 120 17.78 -5.43 0.77
CA ASN A 120 16.33 -5.54 0.90
C ASN A 120 15.90 -6.48 2.00
N SER A 121 16.64 -7.58 2.18
CA SER A 121 16.29 -8.58 3.18
C SER A 121 16.41 -8.00 4.59
N THR A 122 17.42 -7.16 4.82
CA THR A 122 17.61 -6.46 6.09
C THR A 122 16.54 -5.38 6.31
N ILE A 123 16.22 -4.57 5.28
CA ILE A 123 15.15 -3.56 5.38
C ILE A 123 13.81 -4.23 5.69
N LYS A 124 13.48 -5.29 4.94
CA LYS A 124 12.27 -6.10 5.14
C LYS A 124 12.17 -6.64 6.56
N LYS A 125 13.24 -7.25 7.08
CA LYS A 125 13.29 -7.78 8.45
C LYS A 125 13.05 -6.69 9.48
N LYS A 126 13.67 -5.51 9.34
CA LYS A 126 13.47 -4.38 10.26
C LYS A 126 12.03 -3.87 10.24
N VAL A 127 11.44 -3.72 9.05
CA VAL A 127 10.03 -3.29 8.90
C VAL A 127 9.09 -4.30 9.58
N LEU A 128 9.24 -5.59 9.27
CA LEU A 128 8.41 -6.64 9.85
C LEU A 128 8.59 -6.75 11.37
N ALA A 129 9.82 -6.61 11.87
CA ALA A 129 10.11 -6.59 13.29
C ALA A 129 9.42 -5.41 14.00
N ASP A 130 9.38 -4.22 13.39
CA ASP A 130 8.69 -3.06 13.96
C ASP A 130 7.16 -3.19 13.89
N VAL A 131 6.60 -3.75 12.81
CA VAL A 131 5.14 -3.94 12.65
C VAL A 131 4.59 -5.06 13.55
N PHE A 132 5.19 -6.24 13.51
CA PHE A 132 4.65 -7.44 14.17
C PHE A 132 5.31 -7.70 15.52
N GLY A 133 6.62 -7.42 15.61
CA GLY A 133 7.43 -7.79 16.76
C GLY A 133 8.03 -9.15 16.54
N GLN A 134 9.29 -9.29 16.93
CA GLN A 134 10.04 -10.51 16.77
C GLN A 134 10.22 -11.20 18.11
N PHE A 135 10.04 -12.51 18.11
CA PHE A 135 10.38 -13.39 19.20
C PHE A 135 11.11 -14.60 18.63
N SER A 136 12.42 -14.62 18.88
CA SER A 136 13.36 -15.57 18.31
C SER A 136 13.51 -16.82 19.20
N ILE A 137 14.15 -17.86 18.64
CA ILE A 137 14.50 -19.04 19.44
C ILE A 137 15.57 -18.70 20.49
N GLU A 138 16.41 -17.69 20.23
CA GLU A 138 17.37 -17.17 21.19
C GLU A 138 16.67 -16.58 22.43
N ASP A 139 15.54 -15.90 22.26
CA ASP A 139 14.72 -15.40 23.39
C ASP A 139 14.20 -16.56 24.25
N LEU A 140 13.79 -17.68 23.62
CA LEU A 140 13.43 -18.89 24.36
C LEU A 140 14.64 -19.48 25.10
N ARG A 141 15.82 -19.56 24.47
CA ARG A 141 17.05 -20.02 25.14
C ARG A 141 17.36 -19.17 26.37
N HIS A 142 17.17 -17.85 26.32
CA HIS A 142 17.34 -16.97 27.47
C HIS A 142 16.30 -17.23 28.58
N ILE A 143 15.04 -17.53 28.23
CA ILE A 143 13.97 -17.83 29.21
C ILE A 143 14.24 -19.14 29.94
N PHE A 144 14.73 -20.15 29.23
CA PHE A 144 14.95 -21.50 29.74
C PHE A 144 16.37 -21.76 30.27
N ASN A 145 17.34 -20.87 30.01
CA ASN A 145 18.73 -20.84 30.50
C ASN A 145 19.18 -22.09 31.30
N SER A 146 19.59 -23.14 30.60
CA SER A 146 20.14 -24.40 31.13
C SER A 146 19.17 -25.35 31.86
N ILE A 147 17.86 -25.04 31.90
CA ILE A 147 16.83 -25.87 32.53
C ILE A 147 16.27 -26.92 31.56
N LYS A 148 16.24 -26.59 30.26
CA LYS A 148 15.73 -27.46 29.20
C LYS A 148 16.79 -27.71 28.13
N SER A 149 16.74 -28.88 27.48
CA SER A 149 17.64 -29.16 26.35
C SER A 149 17.25 -28.36 25.12
N ASP A 150 18.19 -28.12 24.22
CA ASP A 150 17.92 -27.41 22.96
C ASP A 150 16.81 -28.09 22.13
N THR A 151 16.75 -29.42 22.17
CA THR A 151 15.69 -30.20 21.50
C THR A 151 14.30 -29.92 22.06
N GLU A 152 14.17 -29.66 23.37
CA GLU A 152 12.90 -29.27 23.98
C GLU A 152 12.53 -27.84 23.58
N ILE A 153 13.50 -26.93 23.54
CA ILE A 153 13.27 -25.52 23.14
C ILE A 153 12.78 -25.44 21.69
N GLU A 154 13.37 -26.22 20.78
CA GLU A 154 12.91 -26.33 19.40
C GLU A 154 11.48 -26.88 19.30
N LEU A 155 11.15 -27.88 20.13
CA LEU A 155 9.80 -28.45 20.17
C LEU A 155 8.77 -27.43 20.68
N ILE A 156 9.16 -26.59 21.63
CA ILE A 156 8.34 -25.47 22.12
C ILE A 156 8.14 -24.43 21.03
N ASN A 157 9.21 -24.04 20.33
CA ASN A 157 9.12 -23.09 19.22
C ASN A 157 8.20 -23.61 18.11
N LYS A 158 8.34 -24.90 17.74
CA LYS A 158 7.47 -25.55 16.77
C LYS A 158 6.00 -25.54 17.20
N LYS A 159 5.70 -25.80 18.48
CA LYS A 159 4.33 -25.71 19.01
C LYS A 159 3.76 -24.28 18.93
N LEU A 160 4.58 -23.27 19.17
CA LEU A 160 4.15 -21.86 19.03
C LEU A 160 3.82 -21.52 17.57
N ILE A 161 4.58 -22.04 16.61
CA ILE A 161 4.32 -21.89 15.17
C ILE A 161 3.04 -22.64 14.76
N GLU A 162 2.90 -23.91 15.16
CA GLU A 162 1.73 -24.75 14.85
C GLU A 162 0.43 -24.16 15.40
N LYS A 163 0.48 -23.52 16.57
CA LYS A 163 -0.66 -22.84 17.19
C LYS A 163 -0.89 -21.43 16.64
N GLY A 164 -0.04 -20.96 15.73
CA GLY A 164 -0.19 -19.66 15.07
C GLY A 164 0.07 -18.47 15.99
N VAL A 165 0.83 -18.64 17.07
CA VAL A 165 1.24 -17.54 17.96
C VAL A 165 2.30 -16.68 17.28
N ILE A 166 3.27 -17.36 16.66
CA ILE A 166 4.36 -16.78 15.85
C ILE A 166 4.36 -17.41 14.46
N ASP A 167 4.97 -16.76 13.49
CA ASP A 167 5.29 -17.37 12.19
C ASP A 167 6.66 -18.07 12.19
N ALA A 168 7.06 -18.63 11.04
CA ALA A 168 8.32 -19.35 10.88
C ALA A 168 9.55 -18.46 11.07
N ASP A 169 9.42 -17.15 10.87
CA ASP A 169 10.48 -16.16 11.02
C ASP A 169 10.50 -15.54 12.44
N GLY A 170 9.58 -15.96 13.31
CA GLY A 170 9.46 -15.52 14.70
C GLY A 170 8.63 -14.25 14.89
N TYR A 171 7.87 -13.79 13.89
CA TYR A 171 7.00 -12.62 14.04
C TYR A 171 5.69 -12.96 14.75
N LEU A 172 5.27 -12.11 15.69
CA LEU A 172 4.02 -12.32 16.42
C LEU A 172 2.79 -12.11 15.54
N LYS A 173 1.92 -13.11 15.49
CA LYS A 173 0.58 -13.00 14.90
C LYS A 173 -0.47 -12.48 15.88
N ILE A 174 -0.12 -12.46 17.17
CA ILE A 174 -0.94 -11.88 18.23
C ILE A 174 -0.89 -10.36 18.13
N HIS A 175 -2.04 -9.70 18.23
CA HIS A 175 -2.15 -8.25 18.08
C HIS A 175 -2.72 -7.57 19.32
N ARG A 176 -3.31 -8.32 20.25
CA ARG A 176 -3.98 -7.81 21.45
C ARG A 176 -3.66 -8.67 22.67
N HIS A 177 -3.78 -8.10 23.86
CA HIS A 177 -3.47 -8.81 25.11
C HIS A 177 -4.49 -9.90 25.47
N ASP A 178 -5.74 -9.79 25.02
CA ASP A 178 -6.79 -10.81 25.20
C ASP A 178 -6.43 -12.15 24.53
N GLN A 179 -5.78 -12.08 23.37
CA GLN A 179 -5.30 -13.24 22.62
C GLN A 179 -4.16 -14.00 23.33
N LEU A 180 -3.53 -13.43 24.36
CA LEU A 180 -2.51 -14.14 25.15
C LEU A 180 -3.08 -15.32 25.93
N ALA A 181 -4.40 -15.38 26.17
CA ALA A 181 -5.04 -16.53 26.81
C ALA A 181 -4.86 -17.82 25.99
N SER A 182 -4.80 -17.71 24.65
CA SER A 182 -4.61 -18.87 23.76
C SER A 182 -3.26 -19.57 23.94
N ILE A 183 -2.28 -18.91 24.59
CA ILE A 183 -0.96 -19.47 24.86
C ILE A 183 -1.01 -20.53 25.97
N ASP A 184 -1.94 -20.42 26.92
CA ASP A 184 -2.10 -21.44 27.97
C ASP A 184 -2.47 -22.81 27.36
N GLU A 185 -3.32 -22.79 26.32
CA GLU A 185 -3.68 -23.97 25.54
C GLU A 185 -2.53 -24.45 24.66
N ALA A 186 -1.72 -23.54 24.11
CA ALA A 186 -0.57 -23.90 23.28
C ALA A 186 0.55 -24.57 24.09
N LEU A 187 0.74 -24.19 25.34
CA LEU A 187 1.92 -24.52 26.15
C LEU A 187 1.61 -25.31 27.43
N SER A 188 0.48 -26.01 27.49
CA SER A 188 -0.01 -26.70 28.71
C SER A 188 1.01 -27.65 29.38
N ASN A 189 1.98 -28.15 28.62
CA ASN A 189 3.00 -29.11 29.09
C ASN A 189 4.29 -28.47 29.65
N ILE A 190 4.43 -27.13 29.61
CA ILE A 190 5.73 -26.45 29.87
C ILE A 190 5.84 -25.93 31.32
N GLY A 191 4.75 -26.02 32.09
CA GLY A 191 4.71 -25.57 33.48
C GLY A 191 4.35 -24.07 33.59
N PRO A 192 3.55 -23.69 34.60
CA PRO A 192 2.89 -22.39 34.66
C PRO A 192 3.85 -21.20 34.77
N VAL A 193 5.03 -21.39 35.38
CA VAL A 193 6.04 -20.33 35.55
C VAL A 193 6.61 -19.88 34.21
N PHE A 194 6.89 -20.83 33.31
CA PHE A 194 7.46 -20.53 32.00
C PHE A 194 6.43 -19.92 31.05
N ILE A 195 5.18 -20.39 31.11
CA ILE A 195 4.06 -19.78 30.38
C ILE A 195 3.92 -18.30 30.80
N LYS A 196 3.99 -18.02 32.11
CA LYS A 196 3.93 -16.65 32.63
C LYS A 196 5.09 -15.78 32.12
N ARG A 197 6.31 -16.32 32.03
CA ARG A 197 7.47 -15.61 31.47
C ARG A 197 7.30 -15.30 29.98
N ILE A 198 6.88 -16.27 29.18
CA ILE A 198 6.63 -16.09 27.73
C ILE A 198 5.55 -15.03 27.52
N LYS A 199 4.45 -15.10 28.28
CA LYS A 199 3.40 -14.06 28.25
C LYS A 199 3.92 -12.68 28.63
N ALA A 200 4.81 -12.59 29.62
CA ALA A 200 5.43 -11.31 29.99
C ALA A 200 6.28 -10.76 28.83
N CYS A 201 7.08 -11.59 28.17
CA CYS A 201 7.86 -11.20 26.98
C CYS A 201 6.94 -10.69 25.87
N PHE A 202 5.88 -11.43 25.52
CA PHE A 202 4.92 -10.98 24.51
C PHE A 202 4.19 -9.71 24.93
N SER A 203 3.86 -9.55 26.21
CA SER A 203 3.26 -8.32 26.71
C SER A 203 4.17 -7.12 26.49
N ILE A 204 5.48 -7.28 26.76
CA ILE A 204 6.49 -6.24 26.51
C ILE A 204 6.58 -5.92 25.02
N ILE A 205 6.61 -6.96 24.17
CA ILE A 205 6.64 -6.81 22.71
C ILE A 205 5.38 -6.10 22.20
N LEU A 206 4.20 -6.40 22.74
CA LEU A 206 2.93 -5.78 22.35
C LEU A 206 2.85 -4.32 22.79
N SER A 207 3.35 -3.99 23.99
CA SER A 207 3.34 -2.65 24.58
C SER A 207 4.49 -1.75 24.13
N ARG A 208 5.40 -2.24 23.27
CA ARG A 208 6.54 -1.45 22.80
C ARG A 208 6.07 -0.23 22.00
N ALA A 209 6.83 0.87 22.09
CA ALA A 209 6.71 1.96 21.14
C ALA A 209 7.10 1.47 19.74
N ARG A 210 6.28 1.78 18.73
CA ARG A 210 6.50 1.40 17.33
C ARG A 210 6.73 2.66 16.53
N SER A 211 7.65 2.60 15.58
CA SER A 211 7.84 3.71 14.63
C SER A 211 6.79 3.67 13.52
N ILE A 212 6.26 2.49 13.20
CA ILE A 212 5.24 2.27 12.20
C ILE A 212 3.87 2.13 12.86
N GLU A 213 3.01 3.11 12.63
CA GLU A 213 1.62 3.14 13.07
C GLU A 213 0.71 2.55 11.99
N LEU A 214 0.67 1.20 11.93
CA LEU A 214 -0.13 0.49 10.92
C LEU A 214 -1.37 -0.19 11.54
N PRO A 215 -2.59 0.14 11.06
CA PRO A 215 -3.80 -0.58 11.43
C PRO A 215 -3.72 -2.06 11.10
N VAL A 216 -4.34 -2.90 11.95
CA VAL A 216 -4.28 -4.37 11.81
C VAL A 216 -4.75 -4.86 10.44
N TYR A 217 -5.79 -4.24 9.88
CA TYR A 217 -6.34 -4.63 8.58
C TYR A 217 -5.41 -4.35 7.39
N LEU A 218 -4.42 -3.46 7.53
CA LEU A 218 -3.42 -3.18 6.49
C LEU A 218 -2.17 -4.05 6.61
N ARG A 219 -1.98 -4.78 7.71
CA ARG A 219 -0.76 -5.57 7.95
C ARG A 219 -0.52 -6.63 6.88
N ASN A 220 -1.58 -7.35 6.48
CA ASN A 220 -1.48 -8.37 5.43
C ASN A 220 -1.18 -7.74 4.06
N PHE A 221 -1.77 -6.59 3.76
CA PHE A 221 -1.48 -5.83 2.55
C PHE A 221 0.00 -5.42 2.52
N VAL A 222 0.50 -4.83 3.60
CA VAL A 222 1.91 -4.44 3.71
C VAL A 222 2.81 -5.65 3.58
N GLN A 223 2.53 -6.75 4.27
CA GLN A 223 3.34 -7.96 4.18
C GLN A 223 3.43 -8.51 2.74
N LEU A 224 2.34 -8.45 1.98
CA LEU A 224 2.28 -8.92 0.60
C LEU A 224 3.06 -8.01 -0.36
N HIS A 225 2.96 -6.69 -0.18
CA HIS A 225 3.52 -5.69 -1.10
C HIS A 225 4.83 -5.07 -0.62
N LEU A 226 5.40 -5.52 0.51
CA LEU A 226 6.57 -4.89 1.12
C LEU A 226 7.78 -4.85 0.19
N ASP A 227 8.01 -5.91 -0.59
CA ASP A 227 9.14 -5.96 -1.53
C ASP A 227 9.00 -4.88 -2.62
N GLU A 228 7.79 -4.73 -3.17
CA GLU A 228 7.47 -3.71 -4.17
C GLU A 228 7.53 -2.30 -3.58
N LEU A 229 7.05 -2.10 -2.35
CA LEU A 229 7.15 -0.82 -1.65
C LEU A 229 8.61 -0.41 -1.40
N ILE A 230 9.47 -1.35 -1.00
CA ILE A 230 10.91 -1.08 -0.81
C ILE A 230 11.55 -0.68 -2.14
N GLU A 231 11.28 -1.41 -3.22
CA GLU A 231 11.80 -1.09 -4.56
C GLU A 231 11.29 0.26 -5.06
N ASN A 232 10.01 0.59 -4.85
CA ASN A 232 9.45 1.89 -5.19
C ASN A 232 10.11 3.03 -4.41
N CYS A 233 10.36 2.87 -3.11
CA CYS A 233 11.06 3.87 -2.30
C CYS A 233 12.51 4.07 -2.77
N LYS A 234 13.20 3.00 -3.17
CA LYS A 234 14.52 3.12 -3.80
C LYS A 234 14.44 3.83 -5.13
N HIS A 235 13.50 3.47 -5.99
CA HIS A 235 13.35 4.12 -7.29
C HIS A 235 13.12 5.62 -7.09
N ALA A 236 12.25 5.99 -6.14
CA ALA A 236 11.98 7.37 -5.77
C ALA A 236 13.23 8.15 -5.31
N LEU A 237 14.22 7.48 -4.68
CA LEU A 237 15.50 8.11 -4.31
C LEU A 237 16.28 8.64 -5.52
N PHE A 238 16.13 7.98 -6.66
CA PHE A 238 16.89 8.27 -7.88
C PHE A 238 16.09 9.08 -8.91
N LEU A 239 14.83 9.39 -8.65
CA LEU A 239 14.02 10.19 -9.56
C LEU A 239 14.52 11.64 -9.60
N GLU A 240 14.76 12.14 -10.80
CA GLU A 240 15.08 13.53 -11.07
C GLU A 240 13.80 14.32 -11.43
N THR A 241 13.70 15.54 -10.94
CA THR A 241 12.60 16.47 -11.28
C THR A 241 12.63 16.82 -12.76
N GLY A 242 11.51 16.70 -13.45
CA GLY A 242 11.39 17.05 -14.88
C GLY A 242 11.69 15.90 -15.85
N THR A 243 12.22 14.77 -15.35
CA THR A 243 12.43 13.53 -16.13
C THR A 243 11.71 12.35 -15.51
N GLY A 244 11.87 12.13 -14.19
CA GLY A 244 11.27 11.03 -13.46
C GLY A 244 9.91 11.35 -12.83
N TYR A 245 9.64 12.62 -12.55
CA TYR A 245 8.35 13.12 -12.07
C TYR A 245 8.19 14.62 -12.35
N VAL A 246 6.94 15.05 -12.47
CA VAL A 246 6.58 16.47 -12.63
C VAL A 246 5.97 16.94 -11.32
N VAL A 247 6.51 18.02 -10.75
CA VAL A 247 5.90 18.73 -9.63
C VAL A 247 5.15 19.90 -10.24
N ASP A 248 3.82 19.91 -10.16
CA ASP A 248 3.05 21.12 -10.43
C ASP A 248 3.42 22.15 -9.36
N VAL A 249 4.02 23.27 -9.78
CA VAL A 249 4.42 24.41 -8.94
C VAL A 249 3.29 25.41 -8.87
#